data_AF-A0A0G0W6T5-F1
#
_entry.id   AF-A0A0G0W6T5-F1
#
_cell.length_a   1.000
_cell.length_b   1.000
_cell.length_c   1.000
_cell.angle_alpha   90.00
_cell.angle_beta   90.00
_cell.angle_gamma   90.00
#
_symmetry.space_group_name_H-M   'P 1'
#
loop_
_entity.id
_entity.type
_entity.pdbx_description
1 polymer ?
#
loop_
_entity_poly.entity_id
_entity_poly.type
_entity_poly.pdbx_seq_one_letter_code
_entity_poly.pdbx_strand_id
1 'polypeptide(L)'
;MKKINAGGDMYQGKNKFWCSLSMVLPIFMLGCFYLFFPSKVEAAFNASYIIPDDQFVAKDTMNDSQIQIFLEQKNSYLKNYIISTDTYIGPGNNVNVRGWNAANVIYHASQWYHINPQVILATLQKEQSLVTTSYLNQIGLDWAMGYGCPDGDGCNTNYRGFAMQVDWGSWQLAQYNFIHANDSVNHYKVTPYFTGSTVTIDGVPTYMGNGATSAFYRYTPHFHGNENFYNLYLSWFIPYGYQYVSCIVPPAILPADGTANVQLVLKNTGSMTWYNEEEYNADTVGRRPMRLAIVNEDGKNFYNNDGTWVDNIRVEMTSGSVTTGNHAVFNFSIKAPSTPGFHVLRFVPVIEGSQALLDTGMWFETTVPTYYDYGFGGSSVNSMLTVPVGQASNMRILLRNMGSTAWRNESGNNPMRLAVVNEDGKNFYNNDGTW
;
A
#
# COMPACT_ATOMS: atom_id res chain seq x y z
N MET A 1 44.73 2.49 13.46
CA MET A 1 43.76 3.11 14.38
C MET A 1 43.14 4.33 13.74
N LYS A 2 41.85 4.23 13.35
CA LYS A 2 40.78 5.24 13.37
C LYS A 2 39.75 4.83 12.33
N LYS A 3 38.71 4.16 12.83
CA LYS A 3 37.46 3.89 12.13
C LYS A 3 36.74 5.23 11.92
N ILE A 4 36.26 5.46 10.71
CA ILE A 4 35.27 6.49 10.40
C ILE A 4 33.91 5.81 10.56
N ASN A 5 33.15 6.20 11.58
CA ASN A 5 31.76 5.81 11.76
C ASN A 5 30.91 6.64 10.80
N ALA A 6 30.28 5.98 9.82
CA ALA A 6 29.11 6.51 9.14
C ALA A 6 27.88 5.97 9.89
N GLY A 7 27.10 6.86 10.49
CA GLY A 7 25.85 6.55 11.15
C GLY A 7 24.84 6.04 10.14
N GLY A 8 24.41 4.78 10.31
CA GLY A 8 23.18 4.27 9.72
C GLY A 8 22.05 4.57 10.67
N ASP A 9 21.19 5.51 10.32
CA ASP A 9 19.89 5.68 10.98
C ASP A 9 19.01 4.49 10.58
N MET A 10 18.90 3.54 11.51
CA MET A 10 17.90 2.49 11.49
C MET A 10 16.52 3.12 11.73
N TYR A 11 15.79 3.38 10.66
CA TYR A 11 14.33 3.49 10.73
C TYR A 11 13.75 2.10 11.00
N GLN A 12 13.57 1.78 12.29
CA GLN A 12 12.79 0.62 12.75
C GLN A 12 11.29 0.90 12.67
N GLY A 13 10.53 -0.13 12.31
CA GLY A 13 9.11 -0.25 12.64
C GLY A 13 8.13 0.37 11.64
N LYS A 14 8.01 -0.18 10.43
CA LYS A 14 6.77 -0.08 9.63
C LYS A 14 6.45 -1.44 9.03
N ASN A 15 5.20 -1.86 9.15
CA ASN A 15 4.65 -3.10 8.60
C ASN A 15 5.00 -3.21 7.11
N LYS A 16 6.02 -4.00 6.78
CA LYS A 16 6.40 -4.33 5.41
C LYS A 16 5.58 -5.55 4.98
N PHE A 17 4.78 -5.43 3.92
CA PHE A 17 4.04 -6.55 3.35
C PHE A 17 5.00 -7.39 2.49
N TRP A 18 5.16 -8.68 2.84
CA TRP A 18 6.12 -9.60 2.21
C TRP A 18 5.46 -10.36 1.06
N CYS A 19 5.94 -10.17 -0.17
CA CYS A 19 5.69 -11.05 -1.31
C CYS A 19 6.99 -11.85 -1.58
N SER A 20 7.39 -12.69 -0.61
CA SER A 20 8.59 -13.55 -0.71
C SER A 20 8.21 -15.03 -0.78
N LEU A 21 9.03 -15.84 -1.45
CA LEU A 21 8.85 -17.29 -1.58
C LEU A 21 8.84 -17.95 -0.20
N SER A 22 7.67 -18.39 0.28
CA SER A 22 7.59 -19.20 1.50
C SER A 22 8.23 -20.57 1.21
N MET A 23 9.30 -20.92 1.93
CA MET A 23 9.86 -22.28 1.94
C MET A 23 8.79 -23.24 2.48
N VAL A 24 8.04 -23.88 1.58
CA VAL A 24 7.18 -25.00 1.93
C VAL A 24 8.03 -26.26 1.91
N LEU A 25 8.38 -26.77 3.09
CA LEU A 25 8.91 -28.13 3.23
C LEU A 25 7.88 -29.13 2.65
N PRO A 26 8.25 -30.06 1.76
CA PRO A 26 7.31 -31.02 1.23
C PRO A 26 7.08 -32.12 2.27
N ILE A 27 5.99 -32.02 3.04
CA ILE A 27 5.42 -33.18 3.74
C ILE A 27 4.46 -33.86 2.77
N PHE A 28 4.88 -35.01 2.26
CA PHE A 28 4.04 -35.95 1.52
C PHE A 28 2.90 -36.43 2.44
N MET A 29 1.65 -36.00 2.20
CA MET A 29 0.48 -36.73 2.66
C MET A 29 -0.72 -36.50 1.72
N LEU A 30 -1.36 -37.62 1.40
CA LEU A 30 -2.40 -37.81 0.41
C LEU A 30 -3.60 -36.86 0.56
N GLY A 31 -3.99 -36.26 -0.56
CA GLY A 31 -5.37 -36.29 -1.06
C GLY A 31 -6.47 -35.74 -0.15
N CYS A 32 -6.53 -34.41 -0.02
CA CYS A 32 -7.77 -33.73 0.33
C CYS A 32 -7.81 -32.41 -0.47
N PHE A 33 -8.69 -32.33 -1.47
CA PHE A 33 -8.98 -31.10 -2.22
C PHE A 33 -9.61 -30.08 -1.24
N TYR A 34 -8.77 -29.31 -0.55
CA TYR A 34 -9.20 -28.07 0.07
C TYR A 34 -9.34 -27.03 -1.04
N LEU A 35 -10.58 -26.69 -1.38
CA LEU A 35 -10.89 -25.42 -2.03
C LEU A 35 -10.45 -24.32 -1.05
N PHE A 36 -9.20 -23.88 -1.17
CA PHE A 36 -8.74 -22.63 -0.57
C PHE A 36 -9.46 -21.51 -1.29
N PHE A 37 -10.61 -21.10 -0.76
CA PHE A 37 -11.09 -19.76 -1.02
C PHE A 37 -10.02 -18.81 -0.46
N PRO A 38 -9.42 -17.93 -1.28
CA PRO A 38 -8.61 -16.87 -0.73
C PRO A 38 -9.51 -16.05 0.18
N SER A 39 -9.25 -16.12 1.49
CA SER A 39 -9.84 -15.20 2.45
C SER A 39 -9.52 -13.78 1.97
N LYS A 40 -10.56 -12.96 1.84
CA LYS A 40 -10.46 -11.52 1.57
C LYS A 40 -9.40 -10.95 2.50
N VAL A 41 -8.21 -10.65 1.98
CA VAL A 41 -7.34 -9.70 2.65
C VAL A 41 -7.85 -8.36 2.13
N GLU A 42 -8.55 -7.65 3.00
CA GLU A 42 -8.85 -6.22 2.92
C GLU A 42 -7.68 -5.43 3.51
N ALA A 43 -7.64 -4.10 3.35
CA ALA A 43 -6.53 -3.27 3.80
C ALA A 43 -6.67 -3.32 5.28
N ALA A 44 -5.97 -4.29 5.88
CA ALA A 44 -6.45 -4.91 7.08
C ALA A 44 -6.67 -3.77 8.06
N PHE A 45 -7.95 -3.58 8.43
CA PHE A 45 -8.37 -2.47 9.26
C PHE A 45 -7.38 -2.40 10.42
N ASN A 46 -6.58 -1.32 10.45
CA ASN A 46 -5.54 -1.22 11.45
C ASN A 46 -6.21 -0.75 12.73
N ALA A 47 -6.61 -1.73 13.54
CA ALA A 47 -7.27 -1.48 14.81
C ALA A 47 -6.44 -0.58 15.75
N SER A 48 -5.11 -0.48 15.57
CA SER A 48 -4.25 0.41 16.37
C SER A 48 -4.03 1.81 15.76
N TYR A 49 -4.54 2.06 14.55
CA TYR A 49 -4.38 3.34 13.85
C TYR A 49 -5.50 3.52 12.81
N ILE A 50 -6.64 4.06 13.23
CA ILE A 50 -7.88 4.13 12.42
C ILE A 50 -7.73 5.14 11.28
N ILE A 51 -7.53 6.42 11.61
CA ILE A 51 -7.16 7.47 10.64
C ILE A 51 -6.10 8.40 11.25
N PRO A 52 -5.31 9.11 10.44
CA PRO A 52 -4.37 10.13 10.93
C PRO A 52 -5.05 11.27 11.71
N ASP A 53 -4.34 11.84 12.68
CA ASP A 53 -4.85 12.94 13.52
C ASP A 53 -5.14 14.20 12.69
N ASP A 54 -4.30 14.52 11.71
CA ASP A 54 -4.49 15.66 10.80
C ASP A 54 -5.74 15.49 9.93
N GLN A 55 -6.04 14.27 9.47
CA GLN A 55 -7.29 13.95 8.77
C GLN A 55 -8.51 14.01 9.69
N PHE A 56 -8.37 13.63 10.97
CA PHE A 56 -9.46 13.67 11.94
C PHE A 56 -9.90 15.11 12.26
N VAL A 57 -8.95 16.05 12.36
CA VAL A 57 -9.21 17.46 12.73
C VAL A 57 -9.30 18.43 11.53
N ALA A 58 -9.22 17.93 10.30
CA ALA A 58 -9.27 18.75 9.08
C ALA A 58 -10.67 19.35 8.83
N LYS A 59 -11.06 20.33 9.63
CA LYS A 59 -12.39 20.99 9.60
C LYS A 59 -12.73 21.71 8.29
N ASP A 60 -11.73 21.99 7.45
CA ASP A 60 -11.88 22.78 6.21
C ASP A 60 -11.97 21.90 4.95
N THR A 61 -12.12 20.58 5.09
CA THR A 61 -12.25 19.64 3.95
C THR A 61 -13.57 19.75 3.21
N MET A 62 -14.62 20.25 3.85
CA MET A 62 -15.92 20.54 3.24
C MET A 62 -16.53 21.81 3.83
N ASN A 63 -16.97 22.72 2.96
CA ASN A 63 -17.87 23.81 3.35
C ASN A 63 -19.34 23.36 3.37
N ASP A 64 -20.22 24.23 3.87
CA ASP A 64 -21.68 24.00 3.94
C ASP A 64 -22.28 23.51 2.61
N SER A 65 -21.96 24.16 1.49
CA SER A 65 -22.47 23.79 0.17
C SER A 65 -21.96 22.42 -0.30
N GLN A 66 -20.70 22.08 -0.01
CA GLN A 66 -20.14 20.76 -0.34
C GLN A 66 -20.79 19.65 0.49
N ILE A 67 -21.13 19.91 1.76
CA ILE A 67 -21.88 18.97 2.60
C ILE A 67 -23.29 18.77 2.04
N GLN A 68 -23.97 19.85 1.67
CA GLN A 68 -25.30 19.78 1.05
C GLN A 68 -25.27 18.95 -0.25
N ILE A 69 -24.33 19.23 -1.16
CA ILE A 69 -24.14 18.46 -2.40
C ILE A 69 -23.88 16.98 -2.10
N PHE A 70 -23.07 16.68 -1.09
CA PHE A 70 -22.79 15.29 -0.71
C PHE A 70 -24.05 14.56 -0.24
N LEU A 71 -24.89 15.20 0.59
CA LEU A 71 -26.16 14.62 1.04
C LEU A 71 -27.15 14.40 -0.13
N GLU A 72 -27.14 15.31 -1.10
CA GLU A 72 -27.93 15.18 -2.34
C GLU A 72 -27.45 14.00 -3.19
N GLN A 73 -26.14 13.87 -3.40
CA GLN A 73 -25.51 12.76 -4.14
C GLN A 73 -25.78 11.40 -3.50
N LYS A 74 -25.82 11.33 -2.17
CA LYS A 74 -26.17 10.10 -1.43
C LYS A 74 -27.68 9.81 -1.43
N ASN A 75 -28.49 10.69 -2.04
CA ASN A 75 -29.95 10.65 -2.01
C ASN A 75 -30.51 10.62 -0.57
N SER A 76 -29.81 11.22 0.39
CA SER A 76 -30.19 11.24 1.80
C SER A 76 -31.55 11.91 2.03
N TYR A 77 -32.25 11.53 3.10
CA TYR A 77 -33.35 12.31 3.65
C TYR A 77 -32.85 13.66 4.21
N LEU A 78 -31.63 13.71 4.74
CA LEU A 78 -31.03 14.90 5.35
C LEU A 78 -30.88 16.08 4.38
N LYS A 79 -30.82 15.84 3.06
CA LYS A 79 -30.69 16.89 2.04
C LYS A 79 -31.83 17.92 2.09
N ASN A 80 -33.01 17.50 2.56
CA ASN A 80 -34.20 18.35 2.70
C ASN A 80 -34.61 18.57 4.17
N TYR A 81 -33.83 18.05 5.12
CA TYR A 81 -34.19 18.11 6.53
C TYR A 81 -33.90 19.50 7.10
N ILE A 82 -34.90 20.06 7.78
CA ILE A 82 -34.86 21.38 8.42
C ILE A 82 -35.21 21.21 9.90
N ILE A 83 -34.44 21.87 10.77
CA ILE A 83 -34.76 21.97 12.19
C ILE A 83 -35.99 22.86 12.37
N SER A 84 -37.11 22.29 12.83
CA SER A 84 -38.38 23.01 12.96
C SER A 84 -38.63 23.61 14.35
N THR A 85 -37.90 23.14 15.36
CA THR A 85 -38.03 23.53 16.78
C THR A 85 -36.90 24.44 17.22
N ASP A 86 -37.17 25.32 18.19
CA ASP A 86 -36.11 26.09 18.85
C ASP A 86 -35.16 25.13 19.57
N THR A 87 -33.92 25.09 19.08
CA THR A 87 -32.87 24.17 19.53
C THR A 87 -31.58 24.96 19.64
N TYR A 88 -30.91 24.88 20.78
CA TYR A 88 -29.72 25.69 21.06
C TYR A 88 -28.49 24.80 21.13
N ILE A 89 -27.52 25.04 20.26
CA ILE A 89 -26.28 24.24 20.14
C ILE A 89 -25.04 25.15 20.09
N GLY A 90 -23.86 24.54 19.95
CA GLY A 90 -22.58 25.21 19.83
C GLY A 90 -21.92 25.53 21.17
N PRO A 91 -20.73 26.17 21.17
CA PRO A 91 -20.01 26.50 22.39
C PRO A 91 -20.86 27.35 23.34
N GLY A 92 -21.30 26.75 24.45
CA GLY A 92 -22.17 27.40 25.44
C GLY A 92 -23.67 27.33 25.13
N ASN A 93 -24.11 26.53 24.16
CA ASN A 93 -25.51 26.32 23.78
C ASN A 93 -26.29 27.64 23.57
N ASN A 94 -25.71 28.57 22.81
CA ASN A 94 -26.24 29.93 22.65
C ASN A 94 -26.72 30.23 21.22
N VAL A 95 -26.60 29.29 20.28
CA VAL A 95 -27.04 29.48 18.89
C VAL A 95 -28.36 28.74 18.67
N ASN A 96 -29.46 29.47 18.46
CA ASN A 96 -30.73 28.86 18.04
C ASN A 96 -30.64 28.48 16.56
N VAL A 97 -30.79 27.19 16.26
CA VAL A 97 -30.66 26.63 14.91
C VAL A 97 -31.98 26.30 14.25
N ARG A 98 -33.10 26.82 14.76
CA ARG A 98 -34.39 26.72 14.08
C ARG A 98 -34.28 27.30 12.66
N GLY A 99 -34.74 26.53 11.68
CA GLY A 99 -34.66 26.86 10.26
C GLY A 99 -33.35 26.45 9.58
N TRP A 100 -32.36 25.96 10.32
CA TRP A 100 -31.14 25.42 9.71
C TRP A 100 -31.43 24.08 9.02
N ASN A 101 -30.74 23.85 7.90
CA ASN A 101 -30.71 22.55 7.26
C ASN A 101 -29.63 21.65 7.91
N ALA A 102 -29.64 20.36 7.57
CA ALA A 102 -28.67 19.40 8.11
C ALA A 102 -27.22 19.77 7.79
N ALA A 103 -26.94 20.26 6.58
CA ALA A 103 -25.60 20.65 6.15
C ALA A 103 -25.03 21.78 7.02
N ASN A 104 -25.87 22.76 7.37
CA ASN A 104 -25.47 23.90 8.18
C ASN A 104 -25.15 23.52 9.62
N VAL A 105 -25.93 22.61 10.21
CA VAL A 105 -25.62 22.02 11.52
C VAL A 105 -24.27 21.31 11.49
N ILE A 106 -24.03 20.44 10.50
CA ILE A 106 -22.76 19.68 10.37
C ILE A 106 -21.57 20.63 10.18
N TYR A 107 -21.71 21.62 9.30
CA TYR A 107 -20.67 22.60 9.02
C TYR A 107 -20.30 23.38 10.30
N HIS A 108 -21.29 23.90 11.02
CA HIS A 108 -21.03 24.67 12.23
C HIS A 108 -20.44 23.82 13.37
N ALA A 109 -20.93 22.60 13.59
CA ALA A 109 -20.32 21.68 14.57
C ALA A 109 -18.85 21.37 14.23
N SER A 110 -18.56 21.14 12.94
CA SER A 110 -17.19 20.99 12.42
C SER A 110 -16.32 22.20 12.76
N GLN A 111 -16.80 23.42 12.50
CA GLN A 111 -16.05 24.65 12.77
C GLN A 111 -15.85 24.90 14.26
N TRP A 112 -16.89 24.71 15.09
CA TRP A 112 -16.80 24.96 16.53
C TRP A 112 -15.86 23.99 17.24
N TYR A 113 -15.87 22.72 16.83
CA TYR A 113 -15.16 21.65 17.53
C TYR A 113 -13.91 21.15 16.83
N HIS A 114 -13.49 21.80 15.74
CA HIS A 114 -12.28 21.47 14.99
C HIS A 114 -12.21 19.98 14.60
N ILE A 115 -13.33 19.46 14.10
CA ILE A 115 -13.45 18.08 13.62
C ILE A 115 -13.69 18.10 12.11
N ASN A 116 -13.11 17.15 11.38
CA ASN A 116 -13.36 17.03 9.95
C ASN A 116 -14.85 16.71 9.68
N PRO A 117 -15.56 17.49 8.83
CA PRO A 117 -16.98 17.23 8.52
C PRO A 117 -17.21 15.86 7.88
N GLN A 118 -16.21 15.29 7.22
CA GLN A 118 -16.22 13.94 6.66
C GLN A 118 -16.26 12.86 7.76
N VAL A 119 -15.62 13.11 8.92
CA VAL A 119 -15.70 12.25 10.11
C VAL A 119 -17.11 12.28 10.70
N ILE A 120 -17.74 13.47 10.77
CA ILE A 120 -19.14 13.60 11.21
C ILE A 120 -20.06 12.78 10.30
N LEU A 121 -19.94 12.96 8.97
CA LEU A 121 -20.76 12.26 7.98
C LEU A 121 -20.60 10.74 8.05
N ALA A 122 -19.37 10.23 8.12
CA ALA A 122 -19.12 8.80 8.26
C ALA A 122 -19.65 8.25 9.60
N THR A 123 -19.60 9.04 10.68
CA THR A 123 -20.16 8.65 11.99
C THR A 123 -21.69 8.60 11.94
N LEU A 124 -22.37 9.61 11.39
CA LEU A 124 -23.82 9.60 11.18
C LEU A 124 -24.30 8.36 10.40
N GLN A 125 -23.49 7.91 9.43
CA GLN A 125 -23.77 6.69 8.70
C GLN A 125 -23.55 5.44 9.54
N LYS A 126 -22.40 5.33 10.20
CA LYS A 126 -22.07 4.17 11.05
C LYS A 126 -23.13 3.97 12.13
N GLU A 127 -23.59 5.04 12.77
CA GLU A 127 -24.46 4.97 13.94
C GLU A 127 -25.94 4.77 13.57
N GLN A 128 -26.44 5.47 12.54
CA GLN A 128 -27.88 5.49 12.24
C GLN A 128 -28.23 5.37 10.75
N SER A 129 -27.24 5.10 9.89
CA SER A 129 -27.41 5.00 8.43
C SER A 129 -28.06 6.23 7.78
N LEU A 130 -27.96 7.41 8.41
CA LEU A 130 -28.72 8.60 8.00
C LEU A 130 -28.25 9.20 6.68
N VAL A 131 -26.98 9.05 6.32
CA VAL A 131 -26.41 9.65 5.11
C VAL A 131 -26.94 8.94 3.86
N THR A 132 -27.17 7.63 3.89
CA THR A 132 -27.69 6.89 2.72
C THR A 132 -29.19 6.59 2.77
N THR A 133 -29.85 6.81 3.91
CA THR A 133 -31.30 6.59 4.05
C THR A 133 -32.07 7.72 3.39
N SER A 134 -32.96 7.41 2.44
CA SER A 134 -33.71 8.40 1.66
C SER A 134 -35.10 8.75 2.22
N TYR A 135 -35.54 8.05 3.27
CA TYR A 135 -36.84 8.24 3.93
C TYR A 135 -36.69 8.71 5.37
N LEU A 136 -37.78 9.18 5.99
CA LEU A 136 -37.76 9.63 7.38
C LEU A 136 -37.45 8.46 8.32
N ASN A 137 -36.30 8.54 9.00
CA ASN A 137 -35.95 7.68 10.13
C ASN A 137 -35.92 8.53 11.40
N GLN A 138 -37.06 8.67 12.08
CA GLN A 138 -37.17 9.56 13.25
C GLN A 138 -36.26 9.12 14.40
N ILE A 139 -36.17 7.81 14.68
CA ILE A 139 -35.29 7.28 15.73
C ILE A 139 -33.82 7.59 15.39
N GLY A 140 -33.46 7.41 14.12
CA GLY A 140 -32.14 7.80 13.63
C GLY A 140 -31.87 9.28 13.83
N LEU A 141 -32.82 10.17 13.50
CA LEU A 141 -32.65 11.61 13.76
C LEU A 141 -32.54 11.96 15.25
N ASP A 142 -33.31 11.27 16.09
CA ASP A 142 -33.32 11.48 17.53
C ASP A 142 -31.98 11.11 18.19
N TRP A 143 -31.29 10.10 17.64
CA TRP A 143 -30.03 9.55 18.16
C TRP A 143 -28.94 9.48 17.08
N ALA A 144 -28.84 10.52 16.26
CA ALA A 144 -28.09 10.56 14.99
C ALA A 144 -26.63 10.10 15.07
N MET A 145 -25.95 10.35 16.19
CA MET A 145 -24.58 9.89 16.42
C MET A 145 -24.47 8.93 17.61
N GLY A 146 -25.60 8.45 18.16
CA GLY A 146 -25.61 7.58 19.34
C GLY A 146 -25.15 8.27 20.63
N TYR A 147 -25.01 9.59 20.64
CA TYR A 147 -24.52 10.31 21.82
C TYR A 147 -25.55 10.26 22.95
N GLY A 148 -25.10 9.85 24.14
CA GLY A 148 -25.97 9.72 25.32
C GLY A 148 -26.84 8.47 25.31
N CYS A 149 -26.54 7.47 24.47
CA CYS A 149 -27.20 6.16 24.42
C CYS A 149 -26.25 5.03 24.90
N PRO A 150 -26.05 4.86 26.22
CA PRO A 150 -25.22 3.77 26.74
C PRO A 150 -25.87 2.39 26.54
N ASP A 151 -25.03 1.36 26.39
CA ASP A 151 -25.49 -0.02 26.25
C ASP A 151 -26.30 -0.48 27.47
N GLY A 152 -27.48 -1.05 27.22
CA GLY A 152 -28.34 -1.62 28.27
C GLY A 152 -29.23 -0.62 29.01
N ASP A 153 -29.12 0.68 28.70
CA ASP A 153 -29.89 1.76 29.30
C ASP A 153 -30.66 2.57 28.25
N GLY A 154 -31.59 3.41 28.72
CA GLY A 154 -32.30 4.35 27.85
C GLY A 154 -31.42 5.54 27.45
N CYS A 155 -31.60 6.04 26.23
CA CYS A 155 -30.89 7.23 25.76
C CYS A 155 -31.31 8.50 26.54
N ASN A 156 -30.34 9.35 26.86
CA ASN A 156 -30.57 10.60 27.59
C ASN A 156 -31.28 11.64 26.71
N THR A 157 -32.52 11.94 27.06
CA THR A 157 -33.41 12.82 26.29
C THR A 157 -32.94 14.25 26.16
N ASN A 158 -32.00 14.72 27.00
CA ASN A 158 -31.41 16.05 26.85
C ASN A 158 -30.61 16.20 25.55
N TYR A 159 -30.17 15.08 24.97
CA TYR A 159 -29.41 15.05 23.73
C TYR A 159 -30.24 14.64 22.52
N ARG A 160 -31.57 14.52 22.67
CA ARG A 160 -32.45 14.05 21.61
C ARG A 160 -32.53 15.06 20.47
N GLY A 161 -32.44 14.55 19.24
CA GLY A 161 -32.67 15.30 18.00
C GLY A 161 -31.39 15.59 17.23
N PHE A 162 -31.52 15.72 15.92
CA PHE A 162 -30.38 15.74 14.99
C PHE A 162 -29.33 16.80 15.33
N ALA A 163 -29.77 18.04 15.56
CA ALA A 163 -28.86 19.15 15.87
C ALA A 163 -28.07 18.89 17.16
N MET A 164 -28.74 18.40 18.20
CA MET A 164 -28.12 18.11 19.50
C MET A 164 -27.16 16.93 19.42
N GLN A 165 -27.52 15.89 18.66
CA GLN A 165 -26.69 14.72 18.42
C GLN A 165 -25.40 15.07 17.65
N VAL A 166 -25.51 15.88 16.59
CA VAL A 166 -24.36 16.32 15.80
C VAL A 166 -23.45 17.21 16.64
N ASP A 167 -24.00 18.13 17.42
CA ASP A 167 -23.24 19.04 18.27
C ASP A 167 -22.45 18.28 19.35
N TRP A 168 -23.15 17.54 20.21
CA TRP A 168 -22.51 16.85 21.34
C TRP A 168 -21.68 15.65 20.91
N GLY A 169 -22.08 14.93 19.86
CA GLY A 169 -21.28 13.86 19.28
C GLY A 169 -19.94 14.38 18.75
N SER A 170 -19.96 15.49 18.02
CA SER A 170 -18.75 16.14 17.50
C SER A 170 -17.86 16.69 18.63
N TRP A 171 -18.46 17.36 19.62
CA TRP A 171 -17.75 17.81 20.81
C TRP A 171 -17.10 16.65 21.57
N GLN A 172 -17.82 15.55 21.77
CA GLN A 172 -17.32 14.38 22.49
C GLN A 172 -16.13 13.76 21.77
N LEU A 173 -16.21 13.59 20.44
CA LEU A 173 -15.14 13.03 19.62
C LEU A 173 -13.90 13.93 19.66
N ALA A 174 -14.03 15.22 19.33
CA ALA A 174 -12.88 16.09 19.13
C ALA A 174 -12.44 16.83 20.40
N GLN A 175 -13.35 17.53 21.07
CA GLN A 175 -12.98 18.37 22.21
C GLN A 175 -12.75 17.57 23.49
N TYR A 176 -13.56 16.54 23.73
CA TYR A 176 -13.41 15.75 24.94
C TYR A 176 -12.45 14.58 24.75
N ASN A 177 -12.68 13.70 23.76
CA ASN A 177 -11.87 12.49 23.64
C ASN A 177 -10.49 12.81 23.03
N PHE A 178 -10.44 13.38 21.83
CA PHE A 178 -9.19 13.58 21.09
C PHE A 178 -8.21 14.52 21.82
N ILE A 179 -8.66 15.70 22.26
CA ILE A 179 -7.77 16.64 22.97
C ILE A 179 -7.22 16.01 24.25
N HIS A 180 -8.08 15.44 25.11
CA HIS A 180 -7.60 14.84 26.35
C HIS A 180 -6.79 13.55 26.11
N ALA A 181 -6.96 12.83 25.01
CA ALA A 181 -6.15 11.66 24.68
C ALA A 181 -4.72 12.04 24.26
N ASN A 182 -4.52 13.25 23.73
CA ASN A 182 -3.22 13.78 23.33
C ASN A 182 -2.61 14.72 24.38
N ASP A 183 -3.32 15.02 25.47
CA ASP A 183 -2.84 15.86 26.57
C ASP A 183 -2.43 15.02 27.79
N SER A 184 -1.13 14.80 27.93
CA SER A 184 -0.53 14.02 29.03
C SER A 184 -0.97 14.44 30.43
N VAL A 185 -1.35 15.70 30.64
CA VAL A 185 -1.83 16.20 31.95
C VAL A 185 -3.26 15.73 32.21
N ASN A 186 -4.08 15.62 31.16
CA ASN A 186 -5.50 15.33 31.24
C ASN A 186 -5.89 13.90 30.85
N HIS A 187 -4.93 13.01 30.54
CA HIS A 187 -5.17 11.59 30.22
C HIS A 187 -6.09 10.87 31.25
N TYR A 188 -6.03 11.25 32.53
CA TYR A 188 -6.86 10.66 33.58
C TYR A 188 -8.38 10.79 33.30
N LYS A 189 -8.80 11.80 32.51
CA LYS A 189 -10.21 12.02 32.15
C LYS A 189 -10.73 11.03 31.11
N VAL A 190 -9.84 10.48 30.31
CA VAL A 190 -10.16 9.57 29.20
C VAL A 190 -9.60 8.16 29.41
N THR A 191 -8.98 7.90 30.56
CA THR A 191 -8.42 6.59 30.91
C THR A 191 -9.48 5.49 30.77
N PRO A 192 -9.13 4.34 30.16
CA PRO A 192 -7.80 3.97 29.67
C PRO A 192 -7.48 4.44 28.24
N TYR A 193 -8.37 5.15 27.55
CA TYR A 193 -8.27 5.53 26.14
C TYR A 193 -7.49 6.83 25.90
N PHE A 194 -6.16 6.77 25.99
CA PHE A 194 -5.28 7.88 25.63
C PHE A 194 -4.14 7.42 24.71
N THR A 195 -3.49 8.35 24.01
CA THR A 195 -2.43 8.02 23.04
C THR A 195 -1.26 7.31 23.73
N GLY A 196 -0.83 6.19 23.17
CA GLY A 196 0.22 5.33 23.73
C GLY A 196 -0.26 4.31 24.77
N SER A 197 -1.54 4.33 25.15
CA SER A 197 -2.11 3.29 26.01
C SER A 197 -2.37 1.99 25.24
N THR A 198 -2.56 0.88 25.98
CA THR A 198 -3.10 -0.37 25.44
C THR A 198 -4.39 -0.69 26.16
N VAL A 199 -5.48 -0.87 25.41
CA VAL A 199 -6.82 -1.14 25.95
C VAL A 199 -7.33 -2.45 25.36
N THR A 200 -8.00 -3.27 26.17
CA THR A 200 -8.67 -4.48 25.67
C THR A 200 -9.95 -4.09 24.95
N ILE A 201 -10.00 -4.31 23.64
CA ILE A 201 -11.16 -4.10 22.77
C ILE A 201 -11.58 -5.45 22.20
N ASP A 202 -12.85 -5.81 22.35
CA ASP A 202 -13.39 -7.11 21.89
C ASP A 202 -12.52 -8.32 22.31
N GLY A 203 -11.93 -8.26 23.52
CA GLY A 203 -11.05 -9.31 24.07
C GLY A 203 -9.59 -9.26 23.60
N VAL A 204 -9.21 -8.30 22.75
CA VAL A 204 -7.86 -8.17 22.19
C VAL A 204 -7.16 -6.91 22.71
N PRO A 205 -5.95 -7.02 23.30
CA PRO A 205 -5.13 -5.87 23.65
C PRO A 205 -4.78 -5.04 22.41
N THR A 206 -5.26 -3.80 22.37
CA THR A 206 -5.14 -2.90 21.22
C THR A 206 -4.38 -1.65 21.62
N TYR A 207 -3.34 -1.32 20.86
CA TYR A 207 -2.52 -0.13 21.10
C TYR A 207 -3.21 1.12 20.53
N MET A 208 -3.34 2.17 21.32
CA MET A 208 -3.89 3.44 20.88
C MET A 208 -2.81 4.27 20.19
N GLY A 209 -2.65 4.10 18.88
CA GLY A 209 -1.51 4.65 18.12
C GLY A 209 -1.51 6.17 17.94
N ASN A 210 -2.67 6.83 18.06
CA ASN A 210 -2.82 8.28 17.99
C ASN A 210 -4.10 8.76 18.70
N GLY A 211 -4.30 10.08 18.72
CA GLY A 211 -5.45 10.70 19.39
C GLY A 211 -6.78 10.34 18.71
N ALA A 212 -6.81 10.28 17.37
CA ALA A 212 -8.00 9.89 16.62
C ALA A 212 -8.45 8.46 16.97
N THR A 213 -7.51 7.52 17.01
CA THR A 213 -7.79 6.12 17.39
C THR A 213 -8.32 6.03 18.82
N SER A 214 -7.68 6.75 19.76
CA SER A 214 -8.16 6.85 21.15
C SER A 214 -9.58 7.42 21.22
N ALA A 215 -9.86 8.46 20.43
CA ALA A 215 -11.15 9.13 20.41
C ALA A 215 -12.27 8.25 19.90
N PHE A 216 -12.01 7.48 18.85
CA PHE A 216 -12.96 6.52 18.28
C PHE A 216 -13.27 5.37 19.23
N TYR A 217 -12.26 4.73 19.84
CA TYR A 217 -12.54 3.64 20.79
C TYR A 217 -13.20 4.11 22.08
N ARG A 218 -12.89 5.32 22.56
CA ARG A 218 -13.64 5.89 23.68
C ARG A 218 -15.10 6.17 23.33
N TYR A 219 -15.38 6.50 22.07
CA TYR A 219 -16.74 6.75 21.59
C TYR A 219 -17.52 5.45 21.32
N THR A 220 -16.88 4.47 20.70
CA THR A 220 -17.44 3.15 20.37
C THR A 220 -16.35 2.08 20.60
N PRO A 221 -16.33 1.38 21.75
CA PRO A 221 -15.25 0.48 22.14
C PRO A 221 -15.34 -0.91 21.46
N HIS A 222 -15.56 -0.94 20.15
CA HIS A 222 -15.71 -2.16 19.34
C HIS A 222 -14.96 -2.05 18.02
N PHE A 223 -14.32 -3.14 17.58
CA PHE A 223 -13.66 -3.20 16.28
C PHE A 223 -14.66 -3.05 15.14
N HIS A 224 -15.80 -3.74 15.20
CA HIS A 224 -16.77 -3.73 14.10
C HIS A 224 -17.27 -2.32 13.77
N GLY A 225 -17.58 -1.51 14.81
CA GLY A 225 -17.99 -0.12 14.60
C GLY A 225 -16.89 0.71 13.94
N ASN A 226 -15.65 0.59 14.43
CA ASN A 226 -14.53 1.39 13.92
C ASN A 226 -14.06 0.94 12.53
N GLU A 227 -14.17 -0.34 12.20
CA GLU A 227 -13.97 -0.89 10.86
C GLU A 227 -15.03 -0.35 9.89
N ASN A 228 -16.31 -0.33 10.30
CA ASN A 228 -17.38 0.26 9.50
C ASN A 228 -17.11 1.75 9.23
N PHE A 229 -16.73 2.52 10.25
CA PHE A 229 -16.33 3.92 10.06
C PHE A 229 -15.17 4.04 9.06
N TYR A 230 -14.10 3.27 9.26
CA TYR A 230 -12.91 3.32 8.41
C TYR A 230 -13.25 3.06 6.95
N ASN A 231 -14.02 2.00 6.68
CA ASN A 231 -14.42 1.61 5.33
C ASN A 231 -15.33 2.69 4.70
N LEU A 232 -16.26 3.26 5.45
CA LEU A 232 -17.10 4.37 4.99
C LEU A 232 -16.26 5.61 4.66
N TYR A 233 -15.37 6.02 5.57
CA TYR A 233 -14.52 7.20 5.41
C TYR A 233 -13.62 7.08 4.17
N LEU A 234 -12.94 5.94 4.02
CA LEU A 234 -12.12 5.67 2.84
C LEU A 234 -12.95 5.70 1.55
N SER A 235 -14.06 4.95 1.53
CA SER A 235 -14.89 4.82 0.32
C SER A 235 -15.55 6.12 -0.14
N TRP A 236 -15.72 7.10 0.76
CA TRP A 236 -16.42 8.34 0.45
C TRP A 236 -15.47 9.51 0.22
N PHE A 237 -14.38 9.59 0.96
CA PHE A 237 -13.61 10.82 1.08
C PHE A 237 -12.15 10.68 0.69
N ILE A 238 -11.64 9.45 0.54
CA ILE A 238 -10.31 9.21 0.01
C ILE A 238 -10.45 8.87 -1.47
N PRO A 239 -10.16 9.80 -2.40
CA PRO A 239 -10.43 9.58 -3.83
C PRO A 239 -9.61 8.44 -4.39
N TYR A 240 -8.36 8.31 -3.97
CA TYR A 240 -7.49 7.24 -4.43
C TYR A 240 -6.84 6.57 -3.22
N GLY A 241 -7.16 5.30 -3.03
CA GLY A 241 -6.62 4.45 -2.00
C GLY A 241 -6.56 3.03 -2.54
N TYR A 242 -5.50 2.30 -2.18
CA TYR A 242 -5.32 0.94 -2.65
C TYR A 242 -4.94 0.03 -1.52
N GLN A 243 -4.97 -1.26 -1.84
CA GLN A 243 -4.54 -2.29 -0.97
C GLN A 243 -4.00 -3.49 -1.73
N TYR A 244 -2.90 -4.06 -1.26
CA TYR A 244 -2.43 -5.38 -1.68
C TYR A 244 -3.44 -6.51 -1.42
N VAL A 245 -3.70 -7.34 -2.43
CA VAL A 245 -4.54 -8.55 -2.34
C VAL A 245 -3.70 -9.81 -2.53
N SER A 246 -3.00 -9.94 -3.67
CA SER A 246 -2.18 -11.11 -3.99
C SER A 246 -1.13 -10.80 -5.06
N CYS A 247 -0.20 -11.73 -5.27
CA CYS A 247 0.83 -11.64 -6.31
C CYS A 247 1.18 -13.02 -6.89
N ILE A 248 1.71 -13.04 -8.13
CA ILE A 248 2.52 -14.14 -8.68
C ILE A 248 3.94 -13.59 -8.80
N VAL A 249 4.87 -14.16 -8.03
CA VAL A 249 6.27 -13.74 -7.96
C VAL A 249 7.12 -14.35 -9.08
N PRO A 250 8.25 -13.72 -9.45
CA PRO A 250 9.21 -14.37 -10.33
C PRO A 250 9.95 -15.53 -9.63
N PRO A 251 10.64 -16.41 -10.38
CA PRO A 251 11.52 -17.41 -9.81
C PRO A 251 12.62 -16.78 -8.93
N ALA A 252 12.95 -17.45 -7.81
CA ALA A 252 14.01 -17.01 -6.91
C ALA A 252 15.39 -16.93 -7.60
N ILE A 253 15.60 -17.74 -8.63
CA ILE A 253 16.78 -17.70 -9.50
C ILE A 253 16.29 -17.51 -10.94
N LEU A 254 16.66 -16.40 -11.55
CA LEU A 254 16.36 -16.10 -12.95
C LEU A 254 17.69 -15.84 -13.67
N PRO A 255 18.07 -16.65 -14.68
CA PRO A 255 19.29 -16.44 -15.44
C PRO A 255 19.33 -15.04 -16.06
N ALA A 256 20.53 -14.51 -16.28
CA ALA A 256 20.73 -13.21 -16.94
C ALA A 256 19.92 -13.14 -18.25
N ASP A 257 19.18 -12.04 -18.44
CA ASP A 257 18.27 -11.81 -19.57
C ASP A 257 17.10 -12.83 -19.71
N GLY A 258 16.95 -13.76 -18.77
CA GLY A 258 15.79 -14.65 -18.68
C GLY A 258 14.52 -13.88 -18.32
N THR A 259 13.37 -14.34 -18.81
CA THR A 259 12.08 -13.69 -18.58
C THR A 259 11.17 -14.49 -17.67
N ALA A 260 10.27 -13.80 -16.95
CA ALA A 260 9.25 -14.43 -16.12
C ALA A 260 7.96 -13.59 -16.12
N ASN A 261 6.82 -14.25 -16.26
CA ASN A 261 5.52 -13.61 -16.10
C ASN A 261 5.19 -13.48 -14.61
N VAL A 262 4.74 -12.30 -14.21
CA VAL A 262 4.36 -11.95 -12.85
C VAL A 262 2.99 -11.31 -12.83
N GLN A 263 2.36 -11.32 -11.66
CA GLN A 263 1.05 -10.70 -11.46
C GLN A 263 1.02 -9.95 -10.13
N LEU A 264 0.33 -8.82 -10.10
CA LEU A 264 -0.06 -8.13 -8.87
C LEU A 264 -1.57 -7.87 -8.90
N VAL A 265 -2.24 -8.15 -7.79
CA VAL A 265 -3.65 -7.83 -7.59
C VAL A 265 -3.80 -6.83 -6.45
N LEU A 266 -4.44 -5.70 -6.75
CA LEU A 266 -4.70 -4.62 -5.79
C LEU A 266 -6.21 -4.38 -5.68
N LYS A 267 -6.72 -4.09 -4.49
CA LYS A 267 -8.11 -3.63 -4.28
C LYS A 267 -8.15 -2.10 -4.34
N ASN A 268 -9.12 -1.54 -5.06
CA ASN A 268 -9.44 -0.12 -4.99
C ASN A 268 -10.22 0.16 -3.69
N THR A 269 -9.61 0.88 -2.76
CA THR A 269 -10.25 1.30 -1.51
C THR A 269 -10.68 2.77 -1.54
N GLY A 270 -10.32 3.51 -2.60
CA GLY A 270 -10.72 4.90 -2.78
C GLY A 270 -12.06 5.06 -3.49
N SER A 271 -12.59 6.28 -3.51
CA SER A 271 -13.89 6.60 -4.09
C SER A 271 -13.88 6.79 -5.62
N MET A 272 -12.71 7.01 -6.22
CA MET A 272 -12.56 7.17 -7.68
C MET A 272 -12.33 5.83 -8.37
N THR A 273 -13.01 5.63 -9.49
CA THR A 273 -12.75 4.52 -10.40
C THR A 273 -11.34 4.63 -10.98
N TRP A 274 -10.62 3.51 -11.02
CA TRP A 274 -9.35 3.40 -11.74
C TRP A 274 -9.60 2.95 -13.16
N TYR A 275 -8.82 3.47 -14.10
CA TYR A 275 -8.94 3.17 -15.52
C TYR A 275 -7.61 2.60 -16.03
N ASN A 276 -7.66 1.66 -16.97
CA ASN A 276 -6.48 1.30 -17.75
C ASN A 276 -6.27 2.28 -18.91
N GLU A 277 -5.29 1.97 -19.74
CA GLU A 277 -4.91 2.70 -20.93
C GLU A 277 -6.05 2.80 -21.95
N GLU A 278 -6.77 1.70 -22.21
CA GLU A 278 -7.89 1.70 -23.16
C GLU A 278 -9.01 2.63 -22.71
N GLU A 279 -9.43 2.51 -21.44
CA GLU A 279 -10.47 3.35 -20.86
C GLU A 279 -10.04 4.82 -20.79
N TYR A 280 -8.76 5.10 -20.50
CA TYR A 280 -8.22 6.45 -20.52
C TYR A 280 -8.24 7.04 -21.95
N ASN A 281 -7.80 6.27 -22.95
CA ASN A 281 -7.79 6.73 -24.33
C ASN A 281 -9.20 7.04 -24.88
N ALA A 282 -10.24 6.41 -24.31
CA ALA A 282 -11.63 6.70 -24.64
C ALA A 282 -12.13 8.06 -24.09
N ASP A 283 -11.53 8.59 -23.01
CA ASP A 283 -11.85 9.91 -22.45
C ASP A 283 -10.64 10.48 -21.69
N THR A 284 -9.74 11.13 -22.42
CA THR A 284 -8.48 11.66 -21.89
C THR A 284 -8.64 12.90 -21.02
N VAL A 285 -9.84 13.48 -20.95
CA VAL A 285 -10.15 14.66 -20.13
C VAL A 285 -10.73 14.24 -18.78
N GLY A 286 -11.66 13.29 -18.79
CA GLY A 286 -12.37 12.83 -17.60
C GLY A 286 -11.68 11.68 -16.85
N ARG A 287 -10.76 10.97 -17.50
CA ARG A 287 -10.13 9.76 -16.94
C ARG A 287 -8.63 9.90 -16.83
N ARG A 288 -8.04 9.13 -15.92
CA ARG A 288 -6.59 9.03 -15.72
C ARG A 288 -6.23 7.56 -15.54
N PRO A 289 -5.18 7.07 -16.22
CA PRO A 289 -4.82 5.67 -16.11
C PRO A 289 -4.12 5.40 -14.77
N MET A 290 -4.43 4.24 -14.19
CA MET A 290 -3.72 3.66 -13.06
C MET A 290 -2.56 2.82 -13.57
N ARG A 291 -1.36 3.04 -13.04
CA ARG A 291 -0.14 2.31 -13.38
C ARG A 291 0.63 1.87 -12.15
N LEU A 292 1.58 0.95 -12.32
CA LEU A 292 2.66 0.77 -11.36
C LEU A 292 3.87 1.59 -11.81
N ALA A 293 4.37 2.46 -10.93
CA ALA A 293 5.61 3.16 -11.09
C ALA A 293 6.76 2.39 -10.44
N ILE A 294 7.85 2.19 -11.17
CA ILE A 294 9.08 1.64 -10.60
C ILE A 294 9.83 2.73 -9.84
N VAL A 295 10.17 2.47 -8.59
CA VAL A 295 10.67 3.50 -7.65
C VAL A 295 12.13 3.32 -7.21
N ASN A 296 12.81 2.27 -7.69
CA ASN A 296 14.24 2.05 -7.42
C ASN A 296 15.04 1.87 -8.72
N GLU A 297 16.32 2.28 -8.70
CA GLU A 297 17.21 2.19 -9.88
C GLU A 297 17.39 0.76 -10.38
N ASP A 298 17.56 -0.19 -9.45
CA ASP A 298 17.73 -1.60 -9.80
C ASP A 298 16.48 -2.19 -10.49
N GLY A 299 15.30 -1.75 -10.08
CA GLY A 299 14.03 -2.17 -10.68
C GLY A 299 13.91 -1.81 -12.16
N LYS A 300 14.53 -0.71 -12.60
CA LYS A 300 14.48 -0.30 -14.02
C LYS A 300 15.18 -1.32 -14.95
N ASN A 301 16.10 -2.11 -14.39
CA ASN A 301 16.79 -3.17 -15.13
C ASN A 301 15.92 -4.40 -15.38
N PHE A 302 14.73 -4.49 -14.77
CA PHE A 302 13.76 -5.55 -15.00
C PHE A 302 12.91 -5.37 -16.26
N TYR A 303 13.08 -4.24 -16.94
CA TYR A 303 12.29 -3.87 -18.11
C TYR A 303 12.35 -4.93 -19.22
N ASN A 304 11.17 -5.34 -19.67
CA ASN A 304 10.99 -6.21 -20.82
C ASN A 304 10.14 -5.50 -21.87
N ASN A 305 10.71 -5.25 -23.05
CA ASN A 305 10.03 -4.54 -24.14
C ASN A 305 9.14 -5.49 -24.96
N ASP A 306 8.17 -6.13 -24.30
CA ASP A 306 7.26 -7.12 -24.91
C ASP A 306 5.81 -6.62 -25.03
N GLY A 307 5.59 -5.34 -24.76
CA GLY A 307 4.26 -4.71 -24.79
C GLY A 307 3.48 -4.80 -23.48
N THR A 308 4.02 -5.45 -22.43
CA THR A 308 3.39 -5.45 -21.09
C THR A 308 3.81 -4.26 -20.22
N TRP A 309 4.73 -3.44 -20.71
CA TRP A 309 5.25 -2.23 -20.08
C TRP A 309 4.96 -1.02 -20.97
N VAL A 310 4.67 0.13 -20.35
CA VAL A 310 4.58 1.41 -21.08
C VAL A 310 5.98 1.88 -21.46
N ASP A 311 6.90 1.80 -20.49
CA ASP A 311 8.30 2.20 -20.57
C ASP A 311 9.09 1.49 -19.45
N ASN A 312 10.37 1.80 -19.28
CA ASN A 312 11.21 1.15 -18.27
C ASN A 312 10.93 1.55 -16.81
N ILE A 313 9.93 2.40 -16.56
CA ILE A 313 9.52 2.85 -15.23
C ILE A 313 8.00 2.74 -14.99
N ARG A 314 7.23 2.17 -15.93
CA ARG A 314 5.76 2.09 -15.87
C ARG A 314 5.20 0.78 -16.41
N VAL A 315 4.28 0.19 -15.65
CA VAL A 315 3.49 -0.99 -16.04
C VAL A 315 1.99 -0.64 -16.07
N GLU A 316 1.31 -1.08 -17.13
CA GLU A 316 -0.12 -0.85 -17.37
C GLU A 316 -1.01 -1.71 -16.47
N MET A 317 -2.16 -1.16 -16.07
CA MET A 317 -3.21 -1.96 -15.43
C MET A 317 -3.94 -2.76 -16.50
N THR A 318 -4.07 -4.09 -16.31
CA THR A 318 -4.72 -4.96 -17.29
C THR A 318 -6.24 -5.04 -17.13
N SER A 319 -6.78 -4.71 -15.95
CA SER A 319 -8.21 -4.57 -15.72
C SER A 319 -8.75 -3.31 -16.41
N GLY A 320 -9.88 -3.38 -17.12
CA GLY A 320 -10.48 -2.22 -17.83
C GLY A 320 -10.75 -1.01 -16.92
N SER A 321 -11.82 -1.09 -16.13
CA SER A 321 -12.11 -0.12 -15.06
C SER A 321 -12.37 -0.82 -13.74
N VAL A 322 -11.93 -0.20 -12.64
CA VAL A 322 -12.00 -0.78 -11.29
C VAL A 322 -12.63 0.22 -10.35
N THR A 323 -13.90 -0.01 -10.05
CA THR A 323 -14.66 0.79 -9.07
C THR A 323 -14.26 0.43 -7.64
N THR A 324 -14.65 1.27 -6.67
CA THR A 324 -14.41 1.06 -5.24
C THR A 324 -14.83 -0.35 -4.79
N GLY A 325 -13.97 -1.01 -4.02
CA GLY A 325 -14.18 -2.35 -3.50
C GLY A 325 -13.77 -3.49 -4.43
N ASN A 326 -13.54 -3.22 -5.72
CA ASN A 326 -13.12 -4.21 -6.71
C ASN A 326 -11.60 -4.30 -6.86
N HIS A 327 -11.14 -5.32 -7.61
CA HIS A 327 -9.73 -5.63 -7.78
C HIS A 327 -9.21 -5.21 -9.16
N ALA A 328 -8.06 -4.55 -9.15
CA ALA A 328 -7.20 -4.29 -10.29
C ALA A 328 -6.14 -5.39 -10.41
N VAL A 329 -5.85 -5.78 -11.65
CA VAL A 329 -4.83 -6.77 -11.98
C VAL A 329 -3.78 -6.14 -12.87
N PHE A 330 -2.51 -6.36 -12.54
CA PHE A 330 -1.36 -6.05 -13.37
C PHE A 330 -0.72 -7.37 -13.77
N ASN A 331 -0.76 -7.71 -15.06
CA ASN A 331 -0.05 -8.86 -15.62
C ASN A 331 1.07 -8.32 -16.51
N PHE A 332 2.30 -8.68 -16.19
CA PHE A 332 3.45 -8.22 -16.96
C PHE A 332 4.60 -9.22 -16.90
N SER A 333 5.49 -9.14 -17.88
CA SER A 333 6.68 -9.97 -17.94
C SER A 333 7.88 -9.17 -17.49
N ILE A 334 8.73 -9.72 -16.64
CA ILE A 334 10.00 -9.10 -16.25
C ILE A 334 11.16 -9.80 -16.95
N LYS A 335 12.25 -9.08 -17.18
CA LYS A 335 13.52 -9.64 -17.65
C LYS A 335 14.58 -9.50 -16.56
N ALA A 336 15.29 -10.56 -16.19
CA ALA A 336 16.37 -10.47 -15.21
C ALA A 336 17.48 -9.50 -15.68
N PRO A 337 18.04 -8.68 -14.77
CA PRO A 337 19.24 -7.90 -15.05
C PRO A 337 20.38 -8.77 -15.59
N SER A 338 21.22 -8.21 -16.46
CA SER A 338 22.37 -8.93 -17.03
C SER A 338 23.53 -9.10 -16.04
N THR A 339 23.54 -8.31 -14.96
CA THR A 339 24.53 -8.38 -13.90
C THR A 339 24.19 -9.49 -12.90
N PRO A 340 25.14 -10.36 -12.50
CA PRO A 340 24.92 -11.28 -11.39
C PRO A 340 24.70 -10.56 -10.07
N GLY A 341 23.80 -11.10 -9.23
CA GLY A 341 23.51 -10.53 -7.92
C GLY A 341 22.08 -10.75 -7.45
N PHE A 342 21.78 -10.24 -6.26
CA PHE A 342 20.42 -10.12 -5.76
C PHE A 342 19.81 -8.83 -6.27
N HIS A 343 18.66 -8.94 -6.94
CA HIS A 343 18.00 -7.82 -7.61
C HIS A 343 16.58 -7.64 -7.11
N VAL A 344 16.16 -6.39 -6.99
CA VAL A 344 14.85 -6.00 -6.45
C VAL A 344 14.15 -5.05 -7.42
N LEU A 345 12.88 -5.33 -7.69
CA LEU A 345 11.97 -4.47 -8.42
C LEU A 345 10.98 -3.85 -7.44
N ARG A 346 11.15 -2.58 -7.08
CA ARG A 346 10.21 -1.85 -6.20
C ARG A 346 9.21 -1.06 -7.03
N PHE A 347 7.95 -1.10 -6.61
CA PHE A 347 6.89 -0.38 -7.31
C PHE A 347 5.83 0.22 -6.38
N VAL A 348 5.19 1.28 -6.87
CA VAL A 348 4.11 2.02 -6.19
C VAL A 348 3.00 2.32 -7.20
N PRO A 349 1.71 2.15 -6.85
CA PRO A 349 0.61 2.53 -7.73
C PRO A 349 0.55 4.04 -7.93
N VAL A 350 0.30 4.48 -9.15
CA VAL A 350 0.22 5.89 -9.52
C VAL A 350 -1.01 6.16 -10.37
N ILE A 351 -1.65 7.30 -10.10
CA ILE A 351 -2.66 7.87 -10.99
C ILE A 351 -1.93 8.87 -11.87
N GLU A 352 -1.77 8.55 -13.15
CA GLU A 352 -0.94 9.34 -14.05
C GLU A 352 -1.41 10.79 -14.18
N GLY A 353 -0.44 11.71 -14.14
CA GLY A 353 -0.67 13.15 -14.13
C GLY A 353 -1.42 13.68 -12.91
N SER A 354 -1.59 12.89 -11.84
CA SER A 354 -2.21 13.32 -10.59
C SER A 354 -1.29 13.09 -9.39
N GLN A 355 -1.11 11.84 -8.95
CA GLN A 355 -0.33 11.54 -7.74
C GLN A 355 0.13 10.09 -7.69
N ALA A 356 1.23 9.85 -6.96
CA ALA A 356 1.56 8.53 -6.48
C ALA A 356 0.73 8.19 -5.24
N LEU A 357 0.28 6.95 -5.13
CA LEU A 357 -0.38 6.49 -3.91
C LEU A 357 0.66 6.15 -2.84
N LEU A 358 0.21 5.97 -1.60
CA LEU A 358 1.08 5.68 -0.46
C LEU A 358 2.01 4.49 -0.75
N ASP A 359 3.32 4.63 -0.60
CA ASP A 359 4.24 3.48 -0.72
C ASP A 359 4.04 2.53 0.47
N THR A 360 3.46 1.36 0.23
CA THR A 360 3.25 0.31 1.24
C THR A 360 4.43 -0.66 1.35
N GLY A 361 5.49 -0.43 0.59
CA GLY A 361 6.65 -1.31 0.60
C GLY A 361 6.50 -2.50 -0.35
N MET A 362 5.87 -2.39 -1.52
CA MET A 362 5.77 -3.52 -2.44
C MET A 362 7.06 -3.71 -3.27
N TRP A 363 7.44 -4.98 -3.52
CA TRP A 363 8.54 -5.35 -4.41
C TRP A 363 8.44 -6.78 -4.94
N PHE A 364 9.19 -7.06 -6.01
CA PHE A 364 9.60 -8.41 -6.42
C PHE A 364 11.12 -8.54 -6.32
N GLU A 365 11.63 -9.77 -6.25
CA GLU A 365 13.05 -10.04 -6.12
C GLU A 365 13.46 -11.30 -6.89
N THR A 366 14.71 -11.34 -7.35
CA THR A 366 15.33 -12.54 -7.94
C THR A 366 16.84 -12.50 -7.75
N THR A 367 17.48 -13.66 -7.83
CA THR A 367 18.94 -13.78 -7.87
C THR A 367 19.38 -14.17 -9.28
N VAL A 368 20.24 -13.36 -9.88
CA VAL A 368 20.90 -13.67 -11.15
C VAL A 368 22.21 -14.41 -10.84
N PRO A 369 22.36 -15.69 -11.26
CA PRO A 369 23.50 -16.50 -10.88
C PRO A 369 24.80 -16.10 -11.59
N THR A 370 25.92 -16.30 -10.91
CA THR A 370 27.23 -16.32 -11.55
C THR A 370 27.43 -17.63 -12.30
N TYR A 371 27.84 -17.57 -13.57
CA TYR A 371 28.22 -18.75 -14.34
C TYR A 371 29.46 -18.48 -15.20
N TYR A 372 30.19 -19.55 -15.50
CA TYR A 372 31.38 -19.54 -16.34
C TYR A 372 31.03 -20.22 -17.67
N ASP A 373 31.29 -19.55 -18.78
CA ASP A 373 31.08 -20.10 -20.11
C ASP A 373 32.05 -19.45 -21.11
N TYR A 374 32.38 -20.17 -22.18
CA TYR A 374 33.30 -19.71 -23.22
C TYR A 374 32.81 -20.07 -24.62
N GLY A 375 33.02 -19.14 -25.55
CA GLY A 375 32.84 -19.36 -26.98
C GLY A 375 34.20 -19.39 -27.68
N PHE A 376 34.38 -20.31 -28.64
CA PHE A 376 35.57 -20.30 -29.49
C PHE A 376 35.51 -19.14 -30.49
N GLY A 377 36.50 -18.25 -30.43
CA GLY A 377 36.61 -17.07 -31.29
C GLY A 377 37.59 -17.24 -32.46
N GLY A 378 38.42 -18.29 -32.45
CA GLY A 378 39.39 -18.59 -33.50
C GLY A 378 40.74 -19.08 -32.98
N SER A 379 41.62 -19.51 -33.88
CA SER A 379 43.02 -19.86 -33.58
C SER A 379 43.96 -19.31 -34.65
N SER A 380 45.22 -19.07 -34.29
CA SER A 380 46.27 -18.74 -35.26
C SER A 380 46.69 -19.92 -36.14
N VAL A 381 46.21 -21.13 -35.82
CA VAL A 381 46.52 -22.36 -36.55
C VAL A 381 45.20 -23.01 -36.98
N ASN A 382 44.95 -23.06 -38.28
CA ASN A 382 43.73 -23.62 -38.88
C ASN A 382 43.94 -25.01 -39.53
N SER A 383 45.16 -25.56 -39.49
CA SER A 383 45.53 -26.84 -40.11
C SER A 383 46.74 -27.49 -39.40
N MET A 384 47.20 -28.66 -39.85
CA MET A 384 48.38 -29.34 -39.28
C MET A 384 49.60 -28.41 -39.22
N LEU A 385 50.11 -28.18 -38.01
CA LEU A 385 51.34 -27.43 -37.77
C LEU A 385 52.54 -28.39 -37.79
N THR A 386 53.51 -28.14 -38.65
CA THR A 386 54.79 -28.87 -38.67
C THR A 386 55.82 -28.09 -37.87
N VAL A 387 56.25 -28.63 -36.73
CA VAL A 387 57.33 -28.06 -35.91
C VAL A 387 58.54 -29.01 -35.97
N PRO A 388 59.72 -28.57 -36.44
CA PRO A 388 60.93 -29.39 -36.41
C PRO A 388 61.32 -29.83 -35.00
N VAL A 389 61.94 -31.00 -34.89
CA VAL A 389 62.40 -31.55 -33.61
C VAL A 389 63.28 -30.54 -32.87
N GLY A 390 62.93 -30.25 -31.62
CA GLY A 390 63.67 -29.32 -30.75
C GLY A 390 63.39 -27.84 -30.98
N GLN A 391 62.48 -27.47 -31.88
CA GLN A 391 62.04 -26.08 -32.06
C GLN A 391 60.69 -25.80 -31.39
N ALA A 392 60.45 -24.53 -31.08
CA ALA A 392 59.20 -24.04 -30.52
C ALA A 392 58.42 -23.20 -31.55
N SER A 393 57.10 -23.16 -31.42
CA SER A 393 56.23 -22.30 -32.24
C SER A 393 55.19 -21.61 -31.36
N ASN A 394 54.88 -20.36 -31.68
CA ASN A 394 53.90 -19.57 -30.94
C ASN A 394 52.50 -19.79 -31.52
N MET A 395 51.57 -20.23 -30.66
CA MET A 395 50.16 -20.39 -31.03
C MET A 395 49.30 -19.41 -30.24
N ARG A 396 48.19 -19.00 -30.85
CA ARG A 396 47.16 -18.20 -30.20
C ARG A 396 45.82 -18.89 -30.33
N ILE A 397 45.11 -18.97 -29.21
CA ILE A 397 43.67 -19.24 -29.19
C ILE A 397 42.94 -17.96 -28.79
N LEU A 398 41.86 -17.65 -29.50
CA LEU A 398 40.95 -16.58 -29.14
C LEU A 398 39.71 -17.23 -28.53
N LEU A 399 39.46 -16.92 -27.27
CA LEU A 399 38.25 -17.32 -26.57
C LEU A 399 37.44 -16.07 -26.23
N ARG A 400 36.13 -16.14 -26.42
CA ARG A 400 35.19 -15.11 -25.96
C ARG A 400 34.60 -15.57 -24.64
N ASN A 401 34.66 -14.72 -23.62
CA ASN A 401 33.91 -14.96 -22.39
C ASN A 401 32.42 -14.83 -22.69
N MET A 402 31.69 -15.92 -22.53
CA MET A 402 30.23 -15.99 -22.68
C MET A 402 29.54 -16.09 -21.31
N GLY A 403 30.31 -16.28 -20.24
CA GLY A 403 29.81 -16.34 -18.88
C GLY A 403 29.60 -14.96 -18.26
N SER A 404 28.96 -14.93 -17.10
CA SER A 404 28.70 -13.71 -16.35
C SER A 404 29.85 -13.29 -15.42
N THR A 405 30.92 -14.08 -15.35
CA THR A 405 32.10 -13.80 -14.51
C THR A 405 33.31 -13.43 -15.35
N ALA A 406 33.94 -12.28 -15.05
CA ALA A 406 35.16 -11.83 -15.72
C ALA A 406 36.33 -12.81 -15.48
N TRP A 407 37.03 -13.18 -16.56
CA TRP A 407 38.26 -13.96 -16.46
C TRP A 407 39.41 -13.07 -16.00
N ARG A 408 40.28 -13.62 -15.15
CA ARG A 408 41.46 -12.92 -14.63
C ARG A 408 42.72 -13.63 -15.07
N ASN A 409 43.76 -12.85 -15.32
CA ASN A 409 45.12 -13.35 -15.48
C ASN A 409 45.74 -13.67 -14.11
N GLU A 410 46.98 -14.18 -14.12
CA GLU A 410 47.72 -14.62 -12.93
C GLU A 410 47.94 -13.52 -11.86
N SER A 411 47.75 -12.24 -12.18
CA SER A 411 47.83 -11.16 -11.20
C SER A 411 46.55 -10.98 -10.35
N GLY A 412 45.47 -11.69 -10.68
CA GLY A 412 44.19 -11.62 -9.97
C GLY A 412 43.90 -12.87 -9.14
N ASN A 413 42.96 -12.76 -8.20
CA ASN A 413 42.45 -13.91 -7.46
C ASN A 413 41.66 -14.84 -8.40
N ASN A 414 41.92 -16.15 -8.32
CA ASN A 414 41.30 -17.20 -9.15
C ASN A 414 41.50 -16.99 -10.66
N PRO A 415 42.75 -17.10 -11.17
CA PRO A 415 43.03 -16.92 -12.58
C PRO A 415 42.37 -18.00 -13.44
N MET A 416 41.94 -17.61 -14.65
CA MET A 416 41.51 -18.55 -15.67
C MET A 416 42.73 -19.14 -16.36
N ARG A 417 42.81 -20.46 -16.47
CA ARG A 417 43.90 -21.18 -17.12
C ARG A 417 43.38 -22.10 -18.21
N LEU A 418 44.13 -22.20 -19.31
CA LEU A 418 43.85 -23.19 -20.34
C LEU A 418 44.44 -24.54 -19.91
N ALA A 419 43.60 -25.55 -19.75
CA ALA A 419 44.06 -26.90 -19.42
C ALA A 419 44.39 -27.69 -20.69
N VAL A 420 45.50 -28.43 -20.66
CA VAL A 420 45.80 -29.47 -21.65
C VAL A 420 45.10 -30.75 -21.22
N VAL A 421 44.22 -31.26 -22.08
CA VAL A 421 43.32 -32.37 -21.72
C VAL A 421 43.78 -33.73 -22.23
N ASN A 422 44.61 -33.80 -23.28
CA ASN A 422 45.10 -35.06 -23.84
C ASN A 422 46.54 -35.38 -23.38
N GLU A 423 46.85 -36.66 -23.21
CA GLU A 423 48.18 -37.12 -22.77
C GLU A 423 49.28 -36.69 -23.73
N ASP A 424 49.05 -36.77 -25.04
CA ASP A 424 50.03 -36.34 -26.04
C ASP A 424 50.33 -34.84 -25.94
N GLY A 425 49.31 -34.03 -25.65
CA GLY A 425 49.43 -32.58 -25.48
C GLY A 425 50.36 -32.20 -24.32
N LYS A 426 50.41 -33.01 -23.26
CA LYS A 426 51.28 -32.77 -22.11
C LYS A 426 52.77 -32.86 -22.46
N ASN A 427 53.11 -33.46 -23.59
CA ASN A 427 54.49 -33.51 -24.10
C ASN A 427 54.89 -32.24 -24.87
N PHE A 428 53.95 -31.33 -25.16
CA PHE A 428 54.19 -30.06 -25.86
C PHE A 428 54.33 -28.90 -24.86
N TYR A 429 55.29 -28.99 -23.93
CA TYR A 429 55.57 -27.91 -22.97
C TYR A 429 57.00 -27.40 -23.09
N ASN A 430 57.17 -26.10 -22.87
CA ASN A 430 58.46 -25.44 -22.71
C ASN A 430 58.40 -24.60 -21.42
N ASN A 431 59.48 -24.56 -20.63
CA ASN A 431 59.51 -23.85 -19.35
C ASN A 431 59.83 -22.36 -19.54
N ASP A 432 59.05 -21.69 -20.39
CA ASP A 432 59.21 -20.27 -20.71
C ASP A 432 58.51 -19.32 -19.72
N GLY A 433 57.89 -19.88 -18.67
CA GLY A 433 57.18 -19.14 -17.62
C GLY A 433 55.76 -18.71 -18.01
N THR A 434 55.22 -19.18 -19.14
CA THR A 434 53.86 -18.87 -19.60
C THR A 434 52.85 -20.00 -19.44
N TRP A 435 53.30 -21.19 -19.00
CA TRP A 435 52.52 -22.42 -18.83
C TRP A 435 52.25 -22.77 -17.37
#